data_AF-A0A961QUE3-F1
#
_entry.id   AF-A0A961QUE3-F1
#
_cell.length_a   1.000
_cell.length_b   1.000
_cell.length_c   1.000
_cell.angle_alpha   90.00
_cell.angle_beta   90.00
_cell.angle_gamma   90.00
#
_symmetry.space_group_name_H-M   'P 1'
#
loop_
_entity.id
_entity.type
_entity.pdbx_description
1 polymer ?
#
loop_
_entity_poly.entity_id
_entity_poly.type
_entity_poly.pdbx_seq_one_letter_code
_entity_poly.pdbx_strand_id
1 'polypeptide(L)'
;MTTIDAVQTLLAGQDYVCGRALATVTFLALKLGRPLFLEGEAGTGKTEIAKAIAAALGRRLIRLQCYEGPASAAALYESNVAAQMIAIRLAEA
;
A
#
# COMPACT_ATOMS: atom_id res chain seq x y z
N MET A 1 -1.16 -18.22 -4.89
CA MET A 1 -1.00 -17.77 -6.28
C MET A 1 0.26 -18.40 -6.86
N THR A 2 0.12 -19.13 -7.97
CA THR A 2 1.16 -20.01 -8.50
C THR A 2 1.86 -19.47 -9.75
N THR A 3 1.25 -18.54 -10.50
CA THR A 3 1.84 -17.98 -11.74
C THR A 3 1.43 -16.51 -11.96
N ILE A 4 2.09 -15.83 -12.91
CA ILE A 4 1.73 -14.47 -13.36
C ILE A 4 0.34 -14.46 -14.00
N ASP A 5 0.04 -15.46 -14.83
CA ASP A 5 -1.27 -15.56 -15.50
C ASP A 5 -2.41 -15.76 -14.51
N ALA A 6 -2.16 -16.50 -13.43
CA ALA A 6 -3.12 -16.64 -12.34
C ALA A 6 -3.44 -15.29 -11.67
N VAL A 7 -2.47 -14.36 -11.60
CA VAL A 7 -2.73 -13.01 -11.09
C VAL A 7 -3.62 -12.22 -12.06
N GLN A 8 -3.37 -12.32 -13.38
CA GLN A 8 -4.21 -11.65 -14.38
C GLN A 8 -5.66 -12.16 -14.32
N THR A 9 -5.87 -13.47 -14.28
CA THR A 9 -7.21 -14.07 -14.18
C THR A 9 -7.90 -13.65 -12.88
N LEU A 10 -7.17 -13.64 -11.77
CA LEU A 10 -7.71 -13.28 -10.47
C LEU A 10 -8.14 -11.81 -10.41
N LEU A 11 -7.35 -10.90 -10.98
CA LEU A 11 -7.71 -9.48 -11.05
C LEU A 11 -8.83 -9.22 -12.06
N ALA A 12 -8.85 -9.93 -13.20
CA ALA A 12 -9.94 -9.86 -14.17
C ALA A 12 -11.28 -10.31 -13.56
N GLY A 13 -11.26 -11.30 -12.67
CA GLY A 13 -12.45 -11.72 -11.90
C GLY A 13 -12.94 -10.70 -10.88
N GLN A 14 -12.22 -9.58 -10.69
CA GLN A 14 -12.61 -8.42 -9.86
C GLN A 14 -12.77 -7.16 -10.73
N ASP A 15 -13.10 -7.33 -12.01
CA ASP A 15 -13.27 -6.25 -12.99
C ASP A 15 -12.03 -5.35 -13.17
N TYR A 16 -10.83 -5.85 -12.81
CA TYR A 16 -9.57 -5.15 -12.96
C TYR A 16 -8.71 -5.75 -14.08
N VAL A 17 -8.68 -5.07 -15.23
CA VAL A 17 -7.85 -5.47 -16.37
C VAL A 17 -6.42 -4.99 -16.14
N CYS A 18 -5.49 -5.93 -16.00
CA CYS A 18 -4.06 -5.63 -15.84
C CYS A 18 -3.21 -6.20 -16.98
N GLY A 19 -2.27 -5.38 -17.45
CA GLY A 19 -1.22 -5.84 -18.36
C GLY A 19 -0.22 -6.75 -17.67
N ARG A 20 0.57 -7.49 -18.47
CA ARG A 20 1.52 -8.48 -17.95
C ARG A 20 2.55 -7.90 -16.99
N ALA A 21 3.06 -6.69 -17.25
CA ALA A 21 4.04 -6.03 -16.37
C ALA A 21 3.49 -5.84 -14.94
N LEU A 22 2.25 -5.33 -14.82
CA LEU A 22 1.58 -5.12 -13.54
C LEU A 22 1.27 -6.45 -12.83
N ALA A 23 0.88 -7.47 -13.59
CA ALA A 23 0.67 -8.80 -13.06
C ALA A 23 1.97 -9.42 -12.51
N THR A 24 3.10 -9.24 -13.19
CA THR A 24 4.41 -9.72 -12.74
C THR A 24 4.82 -9.07 -11.42
N VAL A 25 4.75 -7.73 -11.31
CA VAL A 25 5.14 -7.05 -10.07
C VAL A 25 4.18 -7.37 -8.91
N THR A 26 2.89 -7.53 -9.20
CA THR A 26 1.89 -7.95 -8.20
C THR A 26 2.15 -9.39 -7.73
N PHE A 27 2.47 -10.29 -8.66
CA PHE A 27 2.87 -11.67 -8.34
C PHE A 27 4.10 -11.69 -7.43
N LEU A 28 5.15 -10.92 -7.77
CA LEU A 28 6.37 -10.83 -6.96
C LEU A 28 6.09 -10.23 -5.58
N ALA A 29 5.32 -9.14 -5.49
CA ALA A 29 4.94 -8.51 -4.22
C ALA A 29 4.21 -9.50 -3.29
N LEU A 30 3.25 -10.26 -3.83
CA LEU A 30 2.50 -11.26 -3.08
C LEU A 30 3.34 -12.49 -2.72
N LYS A 31 4.24 -12.92 -3.60
CA LYS A 31 5.11 -14.07 -3.38
C LYS A 31 6.22 -13.79 -2.36
N LEU A 32 6.79 -12.58 -2.41
CA LEU A 32 7.90 -12.15 -1.56
C LEU A 32 7.45 -11.46 -0.27
N GLY A 33 6.16 -11.13 -0.14
CA GLY A 33 5.64 -10.36 0.99
C GLY A 33 6.23 -8.96 1.06
N ARG A 34 6.50 -8.33 -0.08
CA ARG A 34 7.08 -6.98 -0.17
C ARG A 34 6.02 -5.95 -0.58
N PRO A 35 6.09 -4.70 -0.08
CA PRO A 35 5.16 -3.64 -0.47
C PRO A 35 5.17 -3.39 -1.98
N LEU A 36 4.00 -3.06 -2.53
CA LEU A 36 3.84 -2.62 -3.91
C LEU A 36 3.60 -1.10 -3.92
N PHE A 37 4.48 -0.38 -4.62
CA PHE A 37 4.35 1.06 -4.82
C PHE A 37 3.97 1.32 -6.29
N LEU A 38 2.99 2.20 -6.51
CA LEU A 38 2.41 2.44 -7.83
C LEU A 38 2.40 3.94 -8.15
N GLU A 39 3.06 4.32 -9.24
CA GLU A 39 3.09 5.67 -9.78
C GLU A 39 2.28 5.78 -11.07
N GLY A 40 1.79 6.98 -11.39
CA GLY A 40 1.11 7.28 -12.65
C GLY A 40 0.07 8.39 -12.52
N GLU A 41 -0.57 8.75 -13.62
CA GLU A 41 -1.55 9.84 -13.69
C GLU A 41 -2.85 9.56 -12.94
N ALA A 42 -3.59 10.60 -12.53
CA ALA A 42 -4.90 10.42 -11.93
C ALA A 42 -5.82 9.60 -12.86
N GLY A 43 -6.58 8.65 -12.30
CA GLY A 43 -7.49 7.80 -13.07
C GLY A 43 -6.89 6.52 -13.66
N THR A 44 -5.59 6.25 -13.53
CA THR A 44 -4.95 5.01 -14.07
C THR A 44 -5.20 3.73 -13.25
N GLY A 45 -6.18 3.73 -12.34
CA GLY A 45 -6.55 2.53 -11.57
C GLY A 45 -5.63 2.17 -10.39
N LYS A 46 -4.74 3.06 -9.95
CA LYS A 46 -3.85 2.85 -8.77
C LYS A 46 -4.61 2.53 -7.47
N THR A 47 -5.74 3.20 -7.24
CA THR A 47 -6.59 2.91 -6.07
C THR A 47 -7.39 1.63 -6.27
N GLU A 48 -7.78 1.35 -7.52
CA GLU A 48 -8.68 0.25 -7.85
C GLU A 48 -8.00 -1.11 -7.73
N ILE A 49 -6.72 -1.22 -8.11
CA ILE A 49 -5.95 -2.45 -7.94
C ILE A 49 -5.85 -2.88 -6.48
N ALA A 50 -5.74 -1.94 -5.53
CA ALA A 50 -5.70 -2.26 -4.11
C ALA A 50 -7.02 -2.90 -3.65
N LYS A 51 -8.15 -2.43 -4.17
CA LYS A 51 -9.48 -3.04 -3.92
C LYS A 51 -9.59 -4.41 -4.56
N ALA A 52 -9.18 -4.54 -5.82
CA ALA A 52 -9.23 -5.81 -6.55
C ALA A 52 -8.37 -6.89 -5.87
N ILE A 53 -7.15 -6.56 -5.45
CA ILE A 53 -6.27 -7.48 -4.72
C ILE A 53 -6.91 -7.89 -3.38
N ALA A 54 -7.46 -6.93 -2.62
CA ALA A 54 -8.07 -7.22 -1.34
C ALA A 54 -9.30 -8.14 -1.48
N ALA A 55 -10.19 -7.83 -2.43
CA ALA A 55 -11.39 -8.61 -2.71
C ALA A 55 -11.04 -10.03 -3.17
N ALA A 56 -10.11 -10.16 -4.12
CA ALA A 56 -9.69 -11.46 -4.63
C ALA A 56 -8.99 -12.35 -3.60
N LEU A 57 -8.31 -11.75 -2.61
CA LEU A 57 -7.66 -12.48 -1.52
C LEU A 57 -8.56 -12.68 -0.30
N GLY A 58 -9.81 -12.18 -0.34
CA GLY A 58 -10.73 -12.20 0.80
C GLY A 58 -10.20 -11.43 2.01
N ARG A 59 -9.42 -10.37 1.79
CA ARG A 59 -8.76 -9.57 2.83
C ARG A 59 -9.48 -8.25 3.05
N ARG A 60 -9.46 -7.77 4.29
CA ARG A 60 -9.90 -6.42 4.62
C ARG A 60 -8.96 -5.39 3.99
N LEU A 61 -9.51 -4.47 3.19
CA LEU A 61 -8.77 -3.30 2.71
C LEU A 61 -8.84 -2.18 3.76
N ILE A 62 -7.68 -1.74 4.24
CA ILE A 62 -7.56 -0.54 5.09
C ILE A 62 -7.05 0.59 4.20
N ARG A 63 -7.82 1.67 4.09
CA ARG A 63 -7.46 2.84 3.28
C ARG A 63 -7.11 4.01 4.18
N LEU A 64 -5.84 4.40 4.19
CA LEU A 64 -5.35 5.61 4.84
C LEU A 64 -5.16 6.68 3.77
N GLN A 65 -5.91 7.78 3.87
CA GLN A 65 -5.69 8.94 3.00
C GLN A 65 -4.58 9.80 3.61
N CYS A 66 -3.40 9.79 2.99
CA CYS A 66 -2.31 10.69 3.39
C CYS A 66 -2.52 12.04 2.72
N TYR A 67 -3.27 12.93 3.37
CA TYR A 67 -3.35 14.34 2.98
C TYR A 67 -2.52 15.16 3.97
N GLU A 68 -1.77 16.15 3.46
CA GLU A 68 -1.10 17.17 4.27
C GLU A 68 -2.16 18.19 4.77
N GLY A 69 -3.09 17.72 5.60
CA GLY A 69 -3.99 18.57 6.37
C GLY A 69 -3.63 18.50 7.84
N PRO A 70 -4.09 19.44 8.68
CA PRO A 70 -3.73 19.55 10.10
C PRO A 70 -4.04 18.30 10.96
N ALA A 71 -4.69 17.28 10.39
CA ALA A 71 -4.97 15.98 11.00
C ALA A 71 -3.94 14.88 10.67
N SER A 72 -2.90 15.14 9.86
CA SER A 72 -1.84 14.16 9.56
C SER A 72 -1.10 13.67 10.81
N ALA A 73 -1.04 14.51 11.86
CA ALA A 73 -0.53 14.17 13.18
C ALA A 73 -1.49 13.33 14.07
N ALA A 74 -2.75 13.15 13.66
CA ALA A 74 -3.73 12.39 14.44
C ALA A 74 -3.88 10.93 13.97
N ALA A 75 -3.57 10.64 12.70
CA ALA A 75 -3.66 9.28 12.15
C ALA A 75 -2.35 8.48 12.29
N LEU A 76 -1.22 9.20 12.31
CA LEU A 76 0.08 8.67 12.69
C LEU A 76 0.31 9.18 14.10
N TYR A 77 0.29 8.28 15.08
CA TYR A 77 0.64 8.55 16.48
C TYR A 77 1.68 9.68 16.59
N GLU A 78 1.34 10.72 17.36
CA GLU A 78 2.21 11.83 17.77
C GLU A 78 3.68 11.43 17.73
N SER A 79 4.42 11.95 16.75
CA SER A 79 5.86 12.05 16.90
C SER A 79 6.08 13.03 18.05
N ASN A 80 6.20 12.51 19.27
CA ASN A 80 6.58 13.27 20.44
C ASN A 80 8.07 13.62 20.33
N VAL A 81 8.39 14.43 19.32
CA VAL A 81 9.73 14.96 19.05
C VAL A 81 10.21 15.72 20.29
N ALA A 82 9.32 16.36 21.05
CA ALA A 82 9.66 17.00 22.31
C ALA A 82 10.23 16.01 23.34
N ALA A 83 9.58 14.87 23.59
CA ALA A 83 10.10 13.85 24.49
C ALA A 83 11.37 13.17 23.96
N GLN A 84 11.49 12.95 22.65
CA GLN A 84 12.72 12.42 22.06
C GLN A 84 13.90 13.39 22.20
N MET A 85 13.67 14.70 21.99
CA MET A 85 14.70 15.72 22.17
C MET A 85 15.12 15.87 23.64
N ILE A 86 14.19 15.71 24.59
CA ILE A 86 14.50 15.68 26.02
C ILE A 86 15.35 14.44 26.36
N ALA A 87 15.00 13.26 25.83
CA ALA A 87 15.76 12.04 26.03
C ALA A 87 17.18 12.12 25.46
N ILE A 88 17.36 12.73 24.29
CA ILE A 88 18.68 12.96 23.69
C ILE A 88 19.52 13.88 24.59
N ARG A 89 18.96 15.01 25.06
CA ARG A 89 19.68 15.93 25.95
C ARG A 89 20.04 15.34 27.31
N LEU A 90 19.20 14.48 27.86
CA LEU A 90 19.48 13.76 29.11
C LEU A 90 20.54 12.67 28.94
N ALA A 91 20.68 12.11 27.73
CA ALA A 91 21.71 11.11 27.42
C ALA A 91 23.08 11.73 27.09
N GLU A 92 23.10 13.03 26.75
CA GLU A 92 24.33 13.80 26.49
C GLU A 92 24.89 14.51 27.74
N ALA A 93 24.18 14.46 28.87
CA ALA A 93 24.60 14.98 30.18
C ALA A 93 25.16 13.86 31.09
#